data_AF-A0AAV9ABH7-F1
#
_entry.id   AF-A0AAV9ABH7-F1
#
_cell.length_a   1.000
_cell.length_b   1.000
_cell.length_c   1.000
_cell.angle_alpha   90.00
_cell.angle_beta   90.00
_cell.angle_gamma   90.00
#
_symmetry.space_group_name_H-M   'P 1'
#
loop_
_entity.id
_entity.type
_entity.pdbx_description
1 polymer ?
#
loop_
_entity_poly.entity_id
_entity_poly.type
_entity_poly.pdbx_seq_one_letter_code
_entity_poly.pdbx_strand_id
1 'polypeptide(L)' 'MILVAVLAEMLEEYTVLLARVLEQLFNVAPLPSRMRFLILRSLPFASSPRPIRNALASSATARN' A
#
# COMPACT_ATOMS: atom_id res chain seq x y z
N MET A 1 -9.34 37.72 -2.07
CA MET A 1 -8.46 37.16 -1.03
C MET A 1 -9.15 36.93 0.32
N ILE A 2 -10.28 37.60 0.63
CA ILE A 2 -11.00 37.40 1.90
C ILE A 2 -11.69 36.03 2.03
N LEU A 3 -12.24 35.50 0.93
CA LEU A 3 -12.93 34.20 0.92
C LEU A 3 -12.01 33.03 1.33
N VAL A 4 -10.74 33.10 0.94
CA VAL A 4 -9.74 32.09 1.27
C VAL A 4 -9.44 32.10 2.78
N ALA A 5 -9.38 33.29 3.39
CA ALA A 5 -9.18 33.42 4.83
C ALA A 5 -10.35 32.84 5.63
N VAL A 6 -11.59 33.12 5.21
CA VAL A 6 -12.79 32.57 5.84
C VAL A 6 -12.84 31.03 5.69
N LEU A 7 -12.51 30.52 4.50
CA LEU A 7 -12.45 29.07 4.28
C LEU A 7 -11.36 28.41 5.13
N ALA A 8 -10.20 29.05 5.28
CA ALA A 8 -9.10 28.54 6.10
C ALA A 8 -9.47 28.49 7.59
N GLU A 9 -10.10 29.55 8.10
CA GLU A 9 -10.58 29.62 9.49
C GLU A 9 -11.64 28.53 9.78
N MET A 10 -12.56 28.30 8.85
CA MET A 10 -13.55 27.21 8.97
C MET A 10 -12.93 25.82 8.79
N LEU A 11 -11.88 25.69 7.98
CA LEU A 11 -11.16 24.43 7.78
C LEU A 11 -10.32 24.05 9.01
N GLU A 12 -9.78 25.00 9.78
CA GLU A 12 -9.01 24.65 11.00
C GLU A 12 -9.86 23.86 11.99
N GLU A 13 -11.05 24.35 12.32
CA GLU A 13 -11.94 23.66 13.26
C GLU A 13 -12.46 22.33 12.69
N TYR A 14 -12.79 22.32 11.40
CA TYR A 14 -13.29 21.12 10.73
C TYR A 14 -12.22 20.02 10.59
N THR A 15 -10.98 20.40 10.28
CA THR A 15 -9.86 19.45 10.10
C THR A 15 -9.46 18.79 11.40
N VAL A 16 -9.61 19.45 12.55
CA VAL A 16 -9.37 18.83 13.87
C VAL A 16 -10.38 17.72 14.14
N LEU A 17 -11.67 17.96 13.89
CA LEU A 17 -12.70 16.92 14.01
C LEU A 17 -12.48 15.80 13.00
N LEU A 18 -12.18 16.16 11.75
CA LEU A 18 -11.89 15.20 10.70
C LEU A 18 -10.67 14.34 11.03
N ALA A 19 -9.61 14.94 11.59
CA ALA A 19 -8.41 14.22 12.01
C ALA A 19 -8.71 13.20 13.10
N ARG A 20 -9.52 13.55 14.11
CA ARG A 20 -9.94 12.59 15.16
C ARG A 20 -10.80 11.47 14.61
N VAL A 21 -11.73 11.78 13.71
CA VAL A 21 -12.58 10.77 13.05
C VAL A 21 -11.74 9.85 12.18
N LEU A 22 -10.77 10.40 11.42
CA LEU A 22 -9.84 9.63 10.60
C LEU A 22 -8.93 8.76 11.47
N GLU A 23 -8.38 9.30 12.55
CA GLU A 23 -7.56 8.56 13.51
C GLU A 23 -8.34 7.38 14.11
N GLN A 24 -9.59 7.60 14.49
CA GLN A 24 -10.47 6.55 15.00
C GLN A 24 -10.82 5.51 13.92
N LEU A 25 -11.05 5.94 12.68
CA LEU A 25 -11.26 5.05 11.53
C LEU A 25 -10.01 4.21 11.20
N PHE A 26 -8.82 4.80 11.28
CA PHE A 26 -7.53 4.11 11.11
C PHE A 26 -7.22 3.16 12.26
N ASN A 27 -7.69 3.48 13.47
CA ASN A 27 -7.53 2.61 14.63
C ASN A 27 -8.48 1.40 14.56
N VAL A 28 -9.70 1.59 14.04
CA VAL A 28 -10.70 0.52 13.88
C VAL A 28 -10.42 -0.38 12.66
N ALA A 29 -9.82 0.16 11.60
CA ALA A 29 -9.43 -0.61 10.43
C ALA A 29 -7.98 -0.27 10.04
N PRO A 30 -7.06 -1.26 9.97
CA PRO A 30 -5.70 -1.05 9.49
C PRO A 30 -5.72 -0.88 7.96
N LEU A 31 -6.31 0.22 7.52
CA LEU A 31 -6.32 0.74 6.16
C LEU A 31 -4.91 0.90 5.54
N PRO A 32 -3.76 0.89 6.26
CA PRO A 32 -2.45 0.86 5.61
C PRO A 32 -1.98 -0.55 5.23
N SER A 33 -2.31 -1.60 5.99
CA SER A 33 -1.70 -2.93 5.80
C SER A 33 -2.25 -3.64 4.55
N ARG A 34 -3.57 -3.54 4.34
CA ARG A 34 -4.22 -4.07 3.14
C ARG A 34 -3.83 -3.27 1.89
N MET A 35 -3.70 -1.95 2.00
CA MET A 35 -3.30 -1.10 0.88
C MET A 35 -1.81 -1.30 0.53
N ARG A 36 -0.92 -1.43 1.53
CA ARG A 36 0.47 -1.86 1.35
C ARG A 36 0.54 -3.21 0.64
N PHE A 37 -0.28 -4.17 1.03
CA PHE A 37 -0.33 -5.47 0.36
C PHE A 37 -0.84 -5.37 -1.08
N LEU A 38 -1.86 -4.53 -1.35
CA LEU A 38 -2.36 -4.28 -2.69
C LEU A 38 -1.32 -3.57 -3.57
N ILE A 39 -0.60 -2.60 -3.03
CA ILE A 39 0.51 -1.92 -3.72
C ILE A 39 1.62 -2.94 -4.02
N LEU A 40 2.05 -3.72 -3.04
CA LEU A 40 3.08 -4.75 -3.21
C LEU A 40 2.67 -5.85 -4.20
N ARG A 41 1.38 -6.23 -4.24
CA ARG A 41 0.83 -7.19 -5.20
C ARG A 41 0.69 -6.60 -6.60
N SER A 42 0.37 -5.31 -6.72
CA SER A 42 0.27 -4.61 -8.00
C SER A 42 1.63 -4.30 -8.63
N LEU A 43 2.72 -4.38 -7.85
CA LEU A 43 4.06 -4.24 -8.38
C LEU A 43 4.36 -5.44 -9.31
N PRO A 44 4.68 -5.18 -10.60
CA PRO A 44 4.93 -6.23 -11.59
C PRO A 44 6.11 -7.15 -11.22
N PHE A 45 6.93 -6.76 -10.23
CA PHE A 45 8.07 -7.52 -9.72
C PHE A 45 7.72 -8.69 -8.79
N ALA A 46 6.51 -8.74 -8.21
CA ALA A 46 6.11 -9.86 -7.34
C ALA A 46 5.64 -11.11 -8.13
N SER A 47 5.45 -10.99 -9.45
CA SER A 47 4.84 -12.02 -10.30
C SER A 47 5.84 -12.96 -10.98
N SER A 48 6.98 -13.28 -10.36
CA SER A 48 7.78 -14.41 -10.83
C SER A 48 8.43 -15.19 -9.68
N PRO A 49 7.68 -16.11 -9.04
CA PRO A 49 8.31 -17.32 -8.56
C PRO A 49 8.74 -18.11 -9.80
N ARG A 50 9.95 -17.84 -10.33
CA ARG A 50 10.56 -18.77 -11.29
C ARG A 50 10.75 -20.09 -10.54
N PRO A 51 10.12 -21.19 -10.96
CA PRO A 51 10.41 -22.48 -10.37
C PRO A 51 11.82 -22.85 -10.82
N ILE A 52 12.81 -22.76 -9.92
CA ILE A 52 14.18 -23.28 -10.11
C ILE A 52 14.14 -24.83 -10.02
N ARG A 53 13.16 -25.46 -10.67
CA ARG A 53 13.02 -26.92 -10.73
C ARG A 53 13.63 -27.49 -12.01
N ASN A 54 13.81 -26.66 -13.04
CA ASN A 54 14.29 -27.11 -14.33
C ASN A 54 15.82 -26.96 -14.50
N ALA A 55 16.47 -26.14 -13.66
CA ALA A 55 17.93 -25.96 -13.70
C ALA A 55 18.69 -27.20 -13.18
N LEU A 56 18.15 -27.87 -12.15
CA LEU A 56 18.72 -29.10 -11.59
C LEU A 56 18.47 -30.35 -12.45
N ALA A 57 17.53 -30.31 -13.39
CA ALA A 57 17.25 -31.44 -14.29
C ALA A 57 18.20 -31.51 -15.50
N SER A 58 18.76 -30.37 -15.93
CA SER A 58 19.68 -30.35 -17.09
C SER A 58 21.11 -30.79 -16.74
N SER A 59 21.53 -30.72 -15.47
CA SER A 59 22.86 -31.14 -15.04
C SER A 59 22.98 -32.65 -14.78
N ALA A 60 21.86 -33.40 -14.75
CA ALA A 60 21.84 -34.85 -14.61
C ALA A 60 21.95 -35.61 -15.94
N THR A 61 21.74 -34.93 -17.08
CA THR A 61 21.72 -35.57 -18.42
C THR A 61 23.03 -35.37 -19.20
N ALA A 62 24.10 -34.88 -18.55
CA ALA A 62 25.43 -34.71 -19.15
C ALA A 62 26.49 -35.66 -18.55
N ARG A 63 26.05 -36.77 -17.96
CA ARG A 63 26.88 -37.89 -17.49
C ARG A 63 26.33 -39.21 -18.05
N ASN A 64 26.47 -39.42 -19.35
CA ASN A 64 26.55 -40.75 -19.96
C ASN A 64 27.26 -40.66 -21.30
#